data_AF-A0A2E0P9W3-F1
#
_entry.id   AF-A0A2E0P9W3-F1
#
_cell.length_a   1.000
_cell.length_b   1.000
_cell.length_c   1.000
_cell.angle_alpha   90.00
_cell.angle_beta   90.00
_cell.angle_gamma   90.00
#
_symmetry.space_group_name_H-M   'P 1'
#
loop_
_entity.id
_entity.type
_entity.pdbx_description
1 polymer ?
#
loop_
_entity_poly.entity_id
_entity_poly.type
_entity_poly.pdbx_seq_one_letter_code
_entity_poly.pdbx_strand_id
1 'polypeptide(L)' 'MDMKIHELKFVKLDESGLFIDLAVDELREGYVYELHAHGVRDRKGSKLLHPEAYYTLNRVLK' A
#
# COMPACT_ATOMS: atom_id res chain seq x y z
N MET A 1 -21.99 -4.80 2.12
CA MET A 1 -20.72 -4.07 2.25
C MET A 1 -20.13 -3.95 0.86
N ASP A 2 -19.75 -2.73 0.45
CA ASP A 2 -19.11 -2.45 -0.83
C ASP A 2 -17.61 -2.74 -0.69
N MET A 3 -17.11 -3.80 -1.34
CA MET A 3 -15.72 -4.22 -1.29
C MET A 3 -15.21 -4.33 -2.73
N LYS A 4 -14.08 -3.68 -3.00
CA LYS A 4 -13.46 -3.66 -4.32
C LYS A 4 -11.96 -3.90 -4.19
N ILE A 5 -11.43 -4.75 -5.07
CA ILE A 5 -9.99 -4.92 -5.25
C ILE A 5 -9.52 -3.85 -6.22
N HIS A 6 -8.47 -3.13 -5.85
CA HIS A 6 -7.87 -2.09 -6.68
C HIS A 6 -6.61 -2.60 -7.35
N GLU A 7 -6.37 -2.16 -8.59
CA GLU A 7 -5.08 -2.36 -9.23
C GLU A 7 -4.02 -1.50 -8.54
N LEU A 8 -2.86 -2.11 -8.28
CA LEU A 8 -1.74 -1.50 -7.58
C LEU A 8 -0.50 -1.58 -8.48
N LYS A 9 0.11 -0.42 -8.74
CA LYS A 9 1.29 -0.29 -9.60
C LYS A 9 2.47 0.16 -8.77
N PHE A 10 3.57 -0.56 -8.87
CA PHE A 10 4.83 -0.14 -8.29
C PHE A 10 5.40 1.04 -9.09
N VAL A 11 5.73 2.12 -8.40
CA VAL A 11 6.28 3.33 -9.03
C VAL A 11 7.79 3.36 -8.88
N LYS A 12 8.29 3.37 -7.64
CA LYS A 12 9.73 3.38 -7.35
C LYS A 12 10.05 2.95 -5.93
N LEU A 13 11.31 2.57 -5.74
CA LEU A 13 11.96 2.45 -4.43
C LEU A 13 12.82 3.68 -4.22
N ASP A 14 12.85 4.21 -3.01
CA ASP A 14 13.72 5.32 -2.67
C ASP A 14 15.20 4.88 -2.57
N GLU A 15 16.11 5.84 -2.52
CA GLU A 15 17.57 5.57 -2.49
C GLU A 15 18.00 4.84 -1.21
N SER A 16 17.31 5.02 -0.08
CA SER A 16 17.61 4.32 1.17
C SER A 16 17.10 2.87 1.17
N GLY A 17 16.14 2.55 0.31
CA GLY A 17 15.50 1.24 0.23
C GLY A 17 14.53 0.98 1.39
N LEU A 18 13.96 2.03 1.98
CA LEU A 18 13.02 1.98 3.09
C LEU A 18 11.60 2.41 2.70
N PHE A 19 11.46 3.16 1.61
CA PHE A 19 10.21 3.72 1.14
C PHE A 19 9.92 3.25 -0.29
N ILE A 20 8.67 2.86 -0.52
CA ILE A 20 8.17 2.47 -1.83
C ILE A 20 6.98 3.35 -2.16
N ASP A 21 6.99 3.90 -3.37
CA ASP A 21 5.84 4.60 -3.93
C ASP A 21 4.96 3.61 -4.69
N LEU A 22 3.68 3.58 -4.33
CA LEU A 22 2.65 2.75 -4.96
C LEU A 22 1.58 3.67 -5.55
N ALA A 23 1.22 3.45 -6.80
CA ALA A 23 0.08 4.09 -7.43
C ALA A 23 -1.12 3.15 -7.37
N VAL A 24 -2.25 3.66 -6.89
CA VAL A 24 -3.50 2.91 -6.75
C VAL A 24 -4.60 3.70 -7.47
N ASP A 25 -5.31 3.04 -8.36
CA ASP A 25 -6.36 3.67 -9.15
C ASP A 25 -7.69 3.74 -8.37
N GLU A 26 -8.52 4.74 -8.68
CA GLU A 26 -9.90 4.88 -8.20
C GLU A 26 -10.08 4.95 -6.67
N LEU A 27 -9.16 5.61 -5.95
CA LEU A 27 -9.35 5.88 -4.52
C LEU A 27 -10.55 6.82 -4.28
N ARG A 28 -11.32 6.52 -3.23
CA ARG A 28 -12.57 7.19 -2.84
C ARG A 28 -12.46 7.65 -1.40
N GLU A 29 -12.88 8.88 -1.15
CA GLU A 29 -12.92 9.44 0.21
C GLU A 29 -13.89 8.65 1.10
N GLY A 30 -13.52 8.49 2.37
CA GLY A 30 -14.35 7.80 3.38
C GLY A 30 -14.25 6.27 3.35
N TYR A 31 -13.42 5.70 2.47
CA TYR A 31 -13.15 4.27 2.41
C TYR A 31 -11.84 3.92 3.14
N VAL A 32 -11.84 2.74 3.76
CA VAL A 32 -10.65 2.11 4.33
C VAL A 32 -10.08 1.14 3.32
N TYR A 33 -8.78 1.21 3.11
CA TYR A 33 -8.01 0.38 2.20
C TYR A 33 -7.12 -0.57 2.99
N GLU A 34 -7.15 -1.84 2.62
CA GLU A 34 -6.30 -2.87 3.21
C GLU A 34 -5.18 -3.21 2.20
N LEU A 35 -3.93 -3.14 2.65
CA LEU A 35 -2.75 -3.48 1.88
C LEU A 35 -2.10 -4.74 2.46
N HIS A 36 -1.98 -5.78 1.63
CA HIS A 36 -1.43 -7.07 2.03
C HIS A 36 -0.02 -7.26 1.44
N ALA A 37 1.02 -6.99 2.23
CA ALA A 37 2.42 -6.97 1.80
C ALA A 37 3.19 -8.27 2.06
N HIS A 38 2.53 -9.44 2.01
CA HIS A 38 3.14 -10.74 2.35
C HIS A 38 4.38 -11.12 1.51
N GLY A 39 4.56 -10.49 0.35
CA GLY A 39 5.73 -10.69 -0.53
C GLY A 39 6.98 -9.91 -0.13
N VAL A 40 6.85 -8.88 0.71
CA VAL A 40 7.96 -7.99 1.07
C VAL A 40 8.99 -8.70 1.96
N ARG A 41 10.27 -8.47 1.68
CA ARG A 41 11.40 -9.07 2.40
C ARG A 41 12.46 -8.03 2.70
N ASP A 42 13.17 -8.21 3.81
CA ASP A 42 14.40 -7.46 4.05
C ASP A 42 15.56 -7.98 3.18
N ARG A 43 16.72 -7.32 3.25
CA ARG A 43 17.93 -7.70 2.49
C ARG A 43 18.48 -9.08 2.85
N LYS A 44 18.08 -9.66 4.00
CA LYS A 44 18.48 -10.99 4.47
C LYS A 44 17.42 -12.05 4.16
N GLY A 45 16.29 -11.67 3.54
CA GLY A 45 15.18 -12.56 3.20
C GLY A 45 14.14 -12.74 4.31
N SER A 46 14.22 -11.98 5.40
CA SER A 46 13.23 -12.04 6.49
C SER A 46 11.90 -11.43 6.03
N LYS A 47 10.78 -12.01 6.47
CA LYS A 47 9.44 -11.49 6.18
C LYS A 47 9.08 -10.33 7.11
N LEU A 48 8.09 -9.54 6.71
CA LEU A 48 7.44 -8.58 7.62
C LEU A 48 6.74 -9.33 8.77
N LEU A 49 6.84 -8.77 9.98
CA LEU A 49 6.11 -9.27 11.15
C LEU A 49 4.60 -8.97 11.03
N HIS A 50 4.26 -7.81 10.46
CA HIS A 50 2.89 -7.36 10.20
C HIS A 50 2.77 -6.97 8.73
N PRO A 51 2.38 -7.91 7.84
CA PRO A 51 2.24 -7.64 6.41
C PRO A 51 0.95 -6.88 6.05
N GLU A 52 -0.03 -6.80 6.95
CA GLU A 52 -1.27 -6.06 6.74
C GLU A 52 -1.14 -4.60 7.19
N ALA A 53 -1.53 -3.67 6.32
CA ALA A 53 -1.59 -2.24 6.61
C ALA A 53 -2.95 -1.66 6.22
N TYR A 54 -3.36 -0.60 6.90
CA TYR A 54 -4.65 0.04 6.70
C TYR A 54 -4.47 1.52 6.42
N TYR A 55 -5.12 2.02 5.38
CA TYR A 55 -5.11 3.43 5.01
C TYR A 55 -6.53 3.94 4.79
N THR A 56 -6.89 5.06 5.41
CA THR A 56 -8.17 5.73 5.17
C THR A 56 -7.92 6.99 4.37
N LEU A 57 -8.54 7.10 3.19
CA LEU A 57 -8.52 8.34 2.45
C LEU A 57 -9.57 9.28 3.03
N ASN A 58 -9.15 10.15 3.95
CA ASN A 58 -10.06 11.10 4.60
C ASN A 58 -10.45 12.26 3.69
N ARG A 59 -9.51 12.73 2.84
CA ARG A 59 -9.72 13.84 1.92
C ARG A 59 -8.67 13.81 0.81
N VAL A 60 -9.08 14.05 -0.43
CA VAL A 60 -8.21 14.36 -1.55
C VAL A 60 -7.90 15.86 -1.50
N LEU A 61 -6.62 16.21 -1.49
CA LEU A 61 -6.19 17.60 -1.64
C LEU A 61 -6.67 18.08 -3.03
N LYS A 62 -7.52 19.11 -3.03
CA LYS A 62 -8.04 19.78 -4.23
C LYS A 62 -7.11 20.90 -4.65
#